data_AF-D2QM96-F1
#
_entry.id   AF-D2QM96-F1
#
_cell.length_a   1.000
_cell.length_b   1.000
_cell.length_c   1.000
_cell.angle_alpha   90.00
_cell.angle_beta   90.00
_cell.angle_gamma   90.00
#
_symmetry.space_group_name_H-M   'P 1'
#
loop_
_entity.id
_entity.type
_entity.pdbx_description
1 polymer ?
#
loop_
_entity_poly.entity_id
_entity_poly.type
_entity_poly.pdbx_seq_one_letter_code
_entity_poly.pdbx_strand_id
1 'polypeptide(L)'
;MNLPAAYTTDIDRLRRGLHTIGIPVVTASSPEFTYPIDSYLYRNSDGSIRWLWPVDATEPDFLRFYQVDSRRAKLFVWTVRLLFRIGLGRLVAHDRLTLYTSESGNQLVRKSHIKRWALSTGAPGPNRKIVIWHCMRSGKRYLTKIAVGPAALTSLRQEARALRHLQQAPFLQISTPELTAYSLRFIATGFLIQEDMGITCTSQTNPLTQLPERVVQELFSRNWHTQPLHQTSFWQQAHQNLAALKAANDPRIPTGLLDKLDLLMRSLNDQIAVPIAAAHGNFTPWTVLLTDRQVSIVDWEHYADELPGLYDFFYFLYQSTIRIGDQNYSTTRRLIDDTLNRPEWKLFQETYKLDTALAEILYLIQAVTATLLEYTQQTNWPEPINGQLKTWNDALTHWLNRQDSISDHQLLFYDVAFWLHQQPDKDLSATSHSGLVNDAVKLCLSQSAALQLTYYLQHHSLLSELVAKPHKGLNQLCIRCLDNSSLYIDLNYWVKPGKLNVWKLSGSWLGTILMSLRYSTPKSVKRTFTYFIA
;
A
#
# COMPACT_ATOMS: atom_id res chain seq x y z
N MET A 1 7.98 -7.11 -40.01
CA MET A 1 8.72 -7.58 -38.82
C MET A 1 7.72 -8.34 -37.96
N ASN A 2 7.95 -9.62 -37.68
CA ASN A 2 7.09 -10.35 -36.75
C ASN A 2 7.34 -9.79 -35.35
N LEU A 3 6.37 -9.06 -34.80
CA LEU A 3 6.44 -8.57 -33.43
C LEU A 3 6.55 -9.78 -32.49
N PRO A 4 7.41 -9.72 -31.45
CA PRO A 4 7.46 -10.75 -30.43
C PRO A 4 6.05 -11.05 -29.90
N ALA A 5 5.69 -12.33 -29.76
CA ALA A 5 4.40 -12.74 -29.20
C ALA A 5 4.12 -12.11 -27.82
N ALA A 6 5.18 -11.70 -27.10
CA ALA A 6 5.13 -11.00 -25.83
C ALA A 6 4.38 -9.65 -25.88
N TYR A 7 4.27 -8.98 -27.03
CA TYR A 7 3.62 -7.67 -27.12
C TYR A 7 2.14 -7.71 -27.51
N THR A 8 1.61 -8.85 -27.95
CA THR A 8 0.26 -8.96 -28.52
C THR A 8 -0.80 -8.37 -27.59
N THR A 9 -0.76 -8.72 -26.30
CA THR A 9 -1.73 -8.22 -25.33
C THR A 9 -1.62 -6.71 -25.10
N ASP A 10 -0.41 -6.15 -25.10
CA ASP A 10 -0.21 -4.71 -24.93
C ASP A 10 -0.62 -3.92 -26.18
N ILE A 11 -0.36 -4.45 -27.38
CA ILE A 11 -0.81 -3.89 -28.65
C ILE A 11 -2.34 -3.86 -28.70
N ASP A 12 -3.01 -4.93 -28.28
CA ASP A 12 -4.48 -4.97 -28.22
C ASP A 12 -5.05 -3.94 -27.23
N ARG A 13 -4.37 -3.73 -26.10
CA ARG A 13 -4.74 -2.68 -25.14
C ARG A 13 -4.55 -1.29 -25.76
N LEU A 14 -3.41 -1.03 -26.39
CA LEU A 14 -3.13 0.24 -27.07
C LEU A 14 -4.15 0.52 -28.16
N ARG A 15 -4.48 -0.48 -28.99
CA ARG A 15 -5.50 -0.38 -30.03
C ARG A 15 -6.85 0.05 -29.47
N ARG A 16 -7.34 -0.64 -28.43
CA ARG A 16 -8.62 -0.30 -27.78
C ARG A 16 -8.58 1.07 -27.09
N GLY A 17 -7.49 1.37 -26.38
CA GLY A 17 -7.32 2.62 -25.66
C GLY A 17 -7.26 3.83 -26.60
N LEU A 18 -6.39 3.79 -27.60
CA LEU A 18 -6.25 4.89 -28.57
C LEU A 18 -7.51 5.06 -29.43
N HIS A 19 -8.20 3.97 -29.79
CA HIS A 19 -9.50 4.06 -30.46
C HIS A 19 -10.53 4.83 -29.61
N THR A 20 -10.51 4.68 -28.28
CA THR A 20 -11.43 5.37 -27.36
C THR A 20 -11.34 6.89 -27.51
N ILE A 21 -10.13 7.42 -27.67
CA ILE A 21 -9.85 8.84 -27.87
C ILE A 21 -9.86 9.27 -29.36
N GLY A 22 -10.34 8.40 -30.26
CA GLY A 22 -10.48 8.72 -31.69
C GLY A 22 -9.22 8.52 -32.53
N ILE A 23 -8.24 7.77 -32.03
CA ILE A 23 -6.99 7.44 -32.74
C ILE A 23 -6.95 5.92 -32.96
N PRO A 24 -7.72 5.36 -33.91
CA PRO A 24 -7.68 3.94 -34.17
C PRO A 24 -6.29 3.55 -34.72
N VAL A 25 -5.72 2.45 -34.25
CA VAL A 25 -4.37 2.01 -34.66
C VAL A 25 -4.29 0.52 -34.99
N VAL A 26 -3.40 0.17 -35.91
CA VAL A 26 -3.02 -1.20 -36.28
C VAL A 26 -1.51 -1.34 -36.39
N THR A 27 -0.97 -2.57 -36.43
CA THR A 27 0.48 -2.83 -36.51
C THR A 27 1.02 -2.96 -37.93
N ALA A 28 0.13 -3.13 -38.92
CA ALA A 28 0.49 -3.25 -40.32
C ALA A 28 -0.22 -2.18 -41.15
N SER A 29 0.48 -1.57 -42.09
CA SER A 29 -0.11 -0.60 -43.00
C SER A 29 -1.19 -1.25 -43.85
N SER A 30 -2.30 -0.54 -44.05
CA SER A 30 -3.37 -0.91 -44.98
C SER A 30 -3.92 0.35 -45.65
N PRO A 31 -4.77 0.25 -46.69
CA PRO A 31 -5.38 1.42 -47.32
C PRO A 31 -6.15 2.33 -46.33
N GLU A 32 -6.73 1.75 -45.28
CA GLU A 32 -7.45 2.48 -44.22
C GLU A 32 -6.52 3.06 -43.14
N PHE A 33 -5.33 2.46 -42.96
CA PHE A 33 -4.36 2.78 -41.92
C PHE A 33 -2.97 2.98 -42.53
N THR A 34 -2.72 4.16 -43.08
CA THR A 34 -1.49 4.48 -43.82
C THR A 34 -0.53 5.39 -43.05
N TYR A 35 -0.98 6.04 -41.98
CA TYR A 35 -0.19 7.06 -41.28
C TYR A 35 0.62 6.47 -40.13
N PRO A 36 1.97 6.41 -40.23
CA PRO A 36 2.79 5.81 -39.20
C PRO A 36 2.93 6.70 -37.97
N ILE A 37 2.92 6.06 -36.81
CA ILE A 37 3.26 6.58 -35.49
C ILE A 37 4.47 5.76 -35.02
N ASP A 38 5.65 6.26 -35.34
CA ASP A 38 6.92 5.62 -34.99
C ASP A 38 7.30 5.90 -33.54
N SER A 39 7.47 4.84 -32.75
CA SER A 39 7.77 4.93 -31.33
C SER A 39 8.93 4.04 -30.93
N TYR A 40 9.74 4.52 -29.99
CA TYR A 40 10.59 3.67 -29.17
C TYR A 40 9.80 3.11 -27.99
N LEU A 41 10.20 1.94 -27.48
CA LEU A 41 9.60 1.33 -26.30
C LEU A 41 10.63 0.91 -25.24
N TYR A 42 10.16 0.90 -23.98
CA TYR A 42 10.87 0.36 -22.82
C TYR A 42 10.04 -0.75 -22.20
N ARG A 43 10.67 -1.85 -21.76
CA ARG A 43 9.98 -3.04 -21.24
C ARG A 43 10.00 -3.13 -19.72
N ASN A 44 9.00 -3.80 -19.16
CA ASN A 44 9.06 -4.34 -17.80
C ASN A 44 9.92 -5.61 -17.76
N SER A 45 10.23 -6.10 -16.56
CA SER A 45 10.98 -7.34 -16.36
C SER A 45 10.26 -8.57 -16.91
N ASP A 46 8.92 -8.54 -16.97
CA ASP A 46 8.08 -9.58 -17.56
C ASP A 46 7.99 -9.50 -19.10
N GLY A 47 8.70 -8.56 -19.73
CA GLY A 47 8.70 -8.34 -21.18
C GLY A 47 7.55 -7.48 -21.70
N SER A 48 6.56 -7.12 -20.88
CA SER A 48 5.47 -6.22 -21.28
C SER A 48 5.97 -4.81 -21.59
N ILE A 49 5.26 -4.09 -22.46
CA ILE A 49 5.58 -2.70 -22.79
C ILE A 49 5.29 -1.84 -21.57
N ARG A 50 6.30 -1.15 -21.03
CA ARG A 50 6.14 -0.19 -19.92
C ARG A 50 5.85 1.20 -20.44
N TRP A 51 6.68 1.70 -21.35
CA TRP A 51 6.60 3.05 -21.90
C TRP A 51 6.76 3.07 -23.41
N LEU A 52 6.12 4.06 -24.05
CA LEU A 52 6.25 4.42 -25.46
C LEU A 52 6.51 5.91 -25.61
N TRP A 53 7.38 6.29 -26.54
CA TRP A 53 7.65 7.70 -26.87
C TRP A 53 8.08 7.85 -28.35
N PRO A 54 7.92 9.04 -28.96
CA PRO A 54 8.31 9.28 -30.35
C PRO A 54 9.78 8.99 -30.65
N VAL A 55 10.07 8.50 -31.85
CA VAL A 55 11.47 8.29 -32.29
C VAL A 55 12.27 9.59 -32.43
N ASP A 56 11.59 10.72 -32.62
CA ASP A 56 12.15 12.07 -32.75
C ASP A 56 12.15 12.84 -31.40
N ALA A 57 11.84 12.17 -30.29
CA ALA A 57 11.82 12.81 -28.97
C ALA A 57 13.22 13.30 -28.56
N THR A 58 13.31 14.60 -28.25
CA THR A 58 14.53 15.24 -27.75
C THR A 58 14.63 15.24 -26.22
N GLU A 59 13.53 14.89 -25.53
CA GLU A 59 13.47 14.81 -24.07
C GLU A 59 12.88 13.47 -23.62
N PRO A 60 13.33 12.91 -22.48
CA PRO A 60 12.84 11.65 -21.95
C PRO A 60 11.53 11.84 -21.17
N ASP A 61 10.48 12.32 -21.83
CA ASP A 61 9.19 12.64 -21.19
C ASP A 61 8.51 11.42 -20.55
N PHE A 62 8.87 10.19 -20.95
CA PHE A 62 8.41 8.97 -20.30
C PHE A 62 8.86 8.84 -18.84
N LEU A 63 9.93 9.54 -18.43
CA LEU A 63 10.38 9.56 -17.04
C LEU A 63 9.38 10.26 -16.10
N ARG A 64 8.38 10.97 -16.62
CA ARG A 64 7.27 11.52 -15.83
C ARG A 64 6.43 10.44 -15.17
N PHE A 65 6.44 9.22 -15.72
CA PHE A 65 5.76 8.06 -15.13
C PHE A 65 6.65 7.26 -14.17
N TYR A 66 7.86 7.74 -13.89
CA TYR A 66 8.85 7.01 -13.10
C TYR A 66 9.02 7.63 -11.71
N GLN A 67 8.80 6.83 -10.67
CA GLN A 67 9.05 7.20 -9.29
C GLN A 67 10.55 7.12 -8.98
N VAL A 68 11.08 8.13 -8.28
CA VAL A 68 12.54 8.37 -8.13
C VAL A 68 12.95 8.32 -6.67
N ASP A 69 12.64 7.20 -6.02
CA ASP A 69 12.65 7.13 -4.56
C ASP A 69 13.94 6.50 -4.01
N SER A 70 14.70 5.81 -4.88
CA SER A 70 15.98 5.16 -4.53
C SER A 70 17.19 5.83 -5.18
N ARG A 71 18.38 5.65 -4.59
CA ARG A 71 19.65 6.09 -5.19
C ARG A 71 19.85 5.51 -6.60
N ARG A 72 19.43 4.25 -6.79
CA ARG A 72 19.44 3.58 -8.10
C ARG A 72 18.49 4.25 -9.09
N ALA A 73 17.29 4.60 -8.66
CA ALA A 73 16.32 5.33 -9.50
C ALA A 73 16.84 6.73 -9.88
N LYS A 74 17.47 7.44 -8.93
CA LYS A 74 18.11 8.75 -9.19
C LYS A 74 19.22 8.65 -10.22
N LEU A 75 20.10 7.66 -10.08
CA LEU A 75 21.16 7.38 -11.06
C LEU A 75 20.59 7.04 -12.43
N PHE A 76 19.57 6.18 -12.49
CA PHE A 76 18.88 5.83 -13.73
C PHE A 76 18.32 7.06 -14.44
N VAL A 77 17.57 7.91 -13.74
CA VAL A 77 17.01 9.17 -14.28
C VAL A 77 18.11 10.10 -14.79
N TRP A 78 19.19 10.25 -14.01
CA TRP A 78 20.32 11.08 -14.40
C TRP A 78 20.98 10.56 -15.70
N THR A 79 21.24 9.26 -15.78
CA THR A 79 21.85 8.63 -16.96
C THR A 79 20.96 8.77 -18.18
N VAL A 80 19.66 8.50 -18.06
CA VAL A 80 18.70 8.65 -19.17
C VAL A 80 18.65 10.11 -19.64
N ARG A 81 18.58 11.08 -18.73
CA ARG A 81 18.62 12.51 -19.10
C ARG A 81 19.92 12.89 -19.80
N LEU A 82 21.05 12.37 -19.35
CA LEU A 82 22.34 12.61 -19.99
C LEU A 82 22.36 12.06 -21.42
N LEU A 83 21.90 10.82 -21.62
CA LEU A 83 21.82 10.19 -22.95
C LEU A 83 20.96 11.00 -23.93
N PHE A 84 19.82 11.54 -23.49
CA PHE A 84 18.99 12.40 -24.33
C PHE A 84 19.68 13.74 -24.65
N ARG A 85 20.37 14.36 -23.68
CA ARG A 85 21.11 15.62 -23.91
C ARG A 85 22.21 15.50 -24.95
N ILE A 86 22.86 14.34 -25.06
CA ILE A 86 23.92 14.08 -26.05
C ILE A 86 23.40 13.42 -27.35
N GLY A 87 22.08 13.34 -27.55
CA GLY A 87 21.48 12.75 -28.76
C GLY A 87 21.54 11.22 -28.84
N LEU A 88 21.90 10.53 -27.75
CA LEU A 88 21.97 9.07 -27.64
C LEU A 88 20.74 8.44 -26.98
N GLY A 89 19.60 9.15 -26.93
CA GLY A 89 18.36 8.68 -26.30
C GLY A 89 17.88 7.32 -26.81
N ARG A 90 18.18 6.97 -28.08
CA ARG A 90 17.88 5.67 -28.68
C ARG A 90 18.46 4.47 -27.90
N LEU A 91 19.57 4.66 -27.18
CA LEU A 91 20.21 3.59 -26.39
C LEU A 91 19.39 3.19 -25.16
N VAL A 92 18.42 4.02 -24.76
CA VAL A 92 17.50 3.70 -23.66
C VAL A 92 16.37 2.78 -24.13
N ALA A 93 16.05 2.80 -25.43
CA ALA A 93 15.00 1.99 -26.00
C ALA A 93 15.41 0.52 -26.02
N HIS A 94 14.49 -0.35 -25.64
CA HIS A 94 14.66 -1.79 -25.79
C HIS A 94 14.24 -2.27 -27.18
N ASP A 95 13.32 -1.56 -27.85
CA ASP A 95 12.78 -1.94 -29.15
C ASP A 95 12.11 -0.73 -29.83
N ARG A 96 11.64 -0.93 -31.07
CA ARG A 96 10.85 0.04 -31.83
C ARG A 96 9.49 -0.56 -32.20
N LEU A 97 8.44 0.25 -32.09
CA LEU A 97 7.08 -0.09 -32.49
C LEU A 97 6.55 0.98 -33.44
N THR A 98 6.09 0.55 -34.61
CA THR A 98 5.36 1.41 -35.54
C THR A 98 3.89 1.00 -35.52
N LEU A 99 3.02 1.93 -35.15
CA LEU A 99 1.58 1.78 -35.28
C LEU A 99 1.11 2.62 -36.47
N TYR A 100 0.07 2.17 -37.17
CA TYR A 100 -0.53 2.92 -38.27
C TYR A 100 -1.93 3.37 -37.87
N THR A 101 -2.24 4.65 -38.06
CA THR A 101 -3.55 5.23 -37.81
C THR A 101 -4.27 5.62 -39.09
N SER A 102 -5.58 5.83 -39.00
CA SER A 102 -6.41 6.30 -40.11
C SER A 102 -6.16 7.78 -40.41
N GLU A 103 -6.67 8.26 -41.55
CA GLU A 103 -6.69 9.69 -41.86
C GLU A 103 -7.30 10.52 -40.73
N SER A 104 -8.44 10.08 -40.19
CA SER A 104 -9.12 10.78 -39.09
C SER A 104 -8.27 10.83 -37.82
N GLY A 105 -7.60 9.74 -37.47
CA GLY A 105 -6.68 9.70 -36.32
C GLY A 105 -5.46 10.60 -36.53
N ASN A 106 -4.85 10.56 -37.72
CA ASN A 106 -3.73 11.43 -38.08
C ASN A 106 -4.13 12.91 -38.07
N GLN A 107 -5.32 13.24 -38.58
CA GLN A 107 -5.85 14.61 -38.49
C GLN A 107 -6.05 15.05 -37.04
N LEU A 108 -6.54 14.17 -36.16
CA LEU A 108 -6.69 14.49 -34.74
C LEU A 108 -5.32 14.77 -34.10
N VAL A 109 -4.31 13.93 -34.36
CA VAL A 109 -2.94 14.14 -33.88
C VAL A 109 -2.37 15.45 -34.42
N ARG A 110 -2.53 15.75 -35.71
CA ARG A 110 -2.03 17.01 -36.31
C ARG A 110 -2.75 18.26 -35.78
N LYS A 111 -4.08 18.20 -35.66
CA LYS A 111 -4.93 19.30 -35.13
C LYS A 111 -4.75 19.50 -33.63
N SER A 112 -4.32 18.49 -32.89
CA SER A 112 -4.12 18.58 -31.44
C SER A 112 -3.02 19.56 -31.05
N HIS A 113 -2.19 20.05 -31.98
CA HIS A 113 -1.04 20.89 -31.67
C HIS A 113 -0.11 20.31 -30.59
N ILE A 114 -0.10 18.99 -30.42
CA ILE A 114 0.81 18.29 -29.52
C ILE A 114 2.23 18.45 -30.07
N LYS A 115 3.13 18.94 -29.23
CA LYS A 115 4.56 19.09 -29.53
C LYS A 115 5.34 17.87 -29.05
N ARG A 116 5.00 17.34 -27.88
CA ARG A 116 5.67 16.19 -27.25
C ARG A 116 4.66 15.31 -26.56
N TRP A 117 4.94 14.01 -26.51
CA TRP A 117 4.14 13.07 -25.76
C TRP A 117 4.98 11.87 -25.29
N ALA A 118 4.47 11.20 -24.26
CA ALA A 118 4.92 9.89 -23.83
C ALA A 118 3.72 9.11 -23.29
N LEU A 119 3.77 7.78 -23.39
CA LEU A 119 2.67 6.90 -22.99
C LEU A 119 3.19 5.85 -22.01
N SER A 120 2.43 5.61 -20.94
CA SER A 120 2.58 4.48 -20.03
C SER A 120 1.41 3.51 -20.23
N THR A 121 1.69 2.21 -20.28
CA THR A 121 0.63 1.18 -20.39
C THR A 121 0.02 0.81 -19.04
N GLY A 122 0.50 1.43 -17.96
CA GLY A 122 0.05 1.19 -16.58
C GLY A 122 0.57 -0.11 -15.97
N ALA A 123 0.55 -0.18 -14.65
CA ALA A 123 0.86 -1.40 -13.91
C ALA A 123 -0.25 -2.46 -14.09
N PRO A 124 0.07 -3.76 -14.09
CA PRO A 124 -0.94 -4.82 -14.05
C PRO A 124 -1.87 -4.68 -12.83
N GLY A 125 -3.18 -4.83 -13.04
CA GLY A 125 -4.20 -4.76 -11.99
C GLY A 125 -5.60 -4.48 -12.54
N PRO A 126 -6.66 -4.62 -11.71
CA PRO A 126 -8.05 -4.37 -12.13
C PRO A 126 -8.27 -2.91 -12.55
N ASN A 127 -7.57 -1.97 -11.90
CA ASN A 127 -7.62 -0.53 -12.17
C ASN A 127 -6.59 -0.08 -13.22
N ARG A 128 -6.08 -0.99 -14.08
CA ARG A 128 -5.06 -0.63 -15.08
C ARG A 128 -5.59 0.42 -16.05
N LYS A 129 -4.79 1.47 -16.26
CA LYS A 129 -5.06 2.59 -17.15
C LYS A 129 -3.89 2.80 -18.12
N ILE A 130 -4.19 3.17 -19.35
CA ILE A 130 -3.18 3.78 -20.24
C ILE A 130 -3.11 5.25 -19.86
N VAL A 131 -1.90 5.78 -19.69
CA VAL A 131 -1.70 7.20 -19.34
C VAL A 131 -0.82 7.84 -20.41
N ILE A 132 -1.31 8.89 -21.04
CA ILE A 132 -0.58 9.68 -22.03
C ILE A 132 -0.28 11.03 -21.41
N TRP A 133 1.00 11.35 -21.29
CA TRP A 133 1.44 12.71 -21.03
C TRP A 133 1.62 13.41 -22.37
N HIS A 134 1.14 14.64 -22.50
CA HIS A 134 1.40 15.45 -23.69
C HIS A 134 1.56 16.93 -23.36
N CYS A 135 2.38 17.60 -24.16
CA CYS A 135 2.62 19.03 -24.09
C CYS A 135 2.20 19.69 -25.41
N MET A 136 1.36 20.70 -25.30
CA MET A 136 0.86 21.49 -26.42
C MET A 136 1.93 22.48 -26.90
N ARG A 137 1.80 22.97 -28.14
CA ARG A 137 2.65 24.08 -28.64
C ARG A 137 2.56 25.35 -27.79
N SER A 138 1.44 25.57 -27.10
CA SER A 138 1.27 26.67 -26.14
C SER A 138 2.08 26.51 -24.85
N GLY A 139 2.69 25.35 -24.62
CA GLY A 139 3.40 25.00 -23.39
C GLY A 139 2.53 24.35 -22.31
N LYS A 140 1.19 24.38 -22.45
CA LYS A 140 0.29 23.67 -21.52
C LYS A 140 0.54 22.16 -21.57
N ARG A 141 0.45 21.51 -20.41
CA ARG A 141 0.77 20.08 -20.22
C ARG A 141 -0.43 19.36 -19.63
N TYR A 142 -0.66 18.13 -20.10
CA TYR A 142 -1.83 17.35 -19.72
C TYR A 142 -1.49 15.88 -19.52
N LEU A 143 -2.31 15.23 -18.72
CA LEU A 143 -2.38 13.78 -18.55
C LEU A 143 -3.73 13.29 -19.06
N THR A 144 -3.71 12.46 -20.10
CA THR A 144 -4.88 11.72 -20.58
C THR A 144 -4.83 10.31 -20.02
N LYS A 145 -5.75 9.98 -19.11
CA LYS A 145 -5.94 8.63 -18.56
C LYS A 145 -7.06 7.92 -19.31
N ILE A 146 -6.82 6.69 -19.76
CA ILE A 146 -7.75 5.87 -20.54
C ILE A 146 -7.97 4.55 -19.80
N ALA A 147 -9.24 4.23 -19.52
CA ALA A 147 -9.60 3.02 -18.79
C ALA A 147 -9.36 1.75 -19.63
N VAL A 148 -8.77 0.73 -19.01
CA VAL A 148 -8.60 -0.61 -19.59
C VAL A 148 -9.47 -1.62 -18.83
N GLY A 149 -10.79 -1.43 -18.91
CA GLY A 149 -11.79 -2.32 -18.29
C GLY A 149 -12.74 -1.62 -17.31
N PRO A 150 -13.73 -2.35 -16.77
CA PRO A 150 -14.79 -1.77 -15.93
C PRO A 150 -14.30 -1.14 -14.63
N ALA A 151 -13.36 -1.77 -13.91
CA ALA A 151 -12.84 -1.23 -12.65
C ALA A 151 -12.05 0.08 -12.87
N ALA A 152 -11.18 0.11 -13.88
CA ALA A 152 -10.51 1.34 -14.31
C ALA A 152 -11.50 2.45 -14.73
N LEU A 153 -12.65 2.09 -15.32
CA LEU A 153 -13.69 3.04 -15.69
C LEU A 153 -14.37 3.66 -14.47
N THR A 154 -14.67 2.85 -13.45
CA THR A 154 -15.19 3.31 -12.15
C THR A 154 -14.22 4.28 -11.50
N SER A 155 -12.94 3.93 -11.47
CA SER A 155 -11.88 4.78 -10.92
C SER A 155 -11.75 6.12 -11.67
N LEU A 156 -11.81 6.12 -13.02
CA LEU A 156 -11.84 7.39 -13.77
C LEU A 156 -13.09 8.23 -13.49
N ARG A 157 -14.25 7.60 -13.28
CA ARG A 157 -15.49 8.30 -12.92
C ARG A 157 -15.38 8.96 -11.55
N GLN A 158 -14.79 8.26 -10.57
CA GLN A 158 -14.55 8.80 -9.24
C GLN A 158 -13.61 10.01 -9.30
N GLU A 159 -12.48 9.89 -10.01
CA GLU A 159 -11.54 11.01 -10.20
C GLU A 159 -12.20 12.19 -10.91
N ALA A 160 -12.97 11.96 -11.98
CA ALA A 160 -13.69 13.02 -12.69
C ALA A 160 -14.71 13.74 -11.78
N ARG A 161 -15.42 12.98 -10.93
CA ARG A 161 -16.38 13.54 -9.97
C ARG A 161 -15.66 14.37 -8.91
N ALA A 162 -14.57 13.85 -8.36
CA ALA A 162 -13.77 14.53 -7.35
C ALA A 162 -13.22 15.86 -7.89
N LEU A 163 -12.56 15.85 -9.05
CA LEU A 163 -11.99 17.06 -9.64
C LEU A 163 -13.07 18.11 -9.98
N ARG A 164 -14.24 17.70 -10.47
CA ARG A 164 -15.36 18.64 -10.69
C ARG A 164 -15.82 19.28 -9.40
N HIS A 165 -15.96 18.50 -8.33
CA HIS A 165 -16.34 19.01 -7.03
C HIS A 165 -15.30 20.00 -6.49
N LEU A 166 -14.01 19.66 -6.59
CA LEU A 166 -12.90 20.50 -6.17
C LEU A 166 -12.76 21.77 -7.00
N GLN A 167 -13.07 21.74 -8.30
CA GLN A 167 -13.11 22.93 -9.14
C GLN A 167 -14.26 23.88 -8.77
N GLN A 168 -15.39 23.37 -8.28
CA GLN A 168 -16.52 24.18 -7.83
C GLN A 168 -16.27 24.82 -6.45
N ALA A 169 -15.54 24.12 -5.58
CA ALA A 169 -15.17 24.60 -4.26
C ALA A 169 -13.65 24.40 -4.06
N PRO A 170 -12.80 25.23 -4.67
CA PRO A 170 -11.35 25.05 -4.62
C PRO A 170 -10.80 25.22 -3.20
N PHE A 171 -9.66 24.60 -2.97
CA PHE A 171 -8.85 24.90 -1.80
C PHE A 171 -8.15 26.26 -1.96
N LEU A 172 -7.84 26.90 -0.85
CA LEU A 172 -7.11 28.15 -0.72
C LEU A 172 -5.59 27.93 -0.81
N GLN A 173 -5.07 26.87 -0.19
CA GLN A 173 -3.64 26.59 -0.08
C GLN A 173 -3.18 25.42 -0.95
N ILE A 174 -4.11 24.63 -1.48
CA ILE A 174 -3.84 23.40 -2.24
C ILE A 174 -4.25 23.58 -3.70
N SER A 175 -3.35 23.25 -4.61
CA SER A 175 -3.70 23.10 -6.02
C SER A 175 -4.11 21.67 -6.36
N THR A 176 -5.14 21.56 -7.19
CA THR A 176 -5.65 20.31 -7.72
C THR A 176 -5.62 20.35 -9.25
N PRO A 177 -5.39 19.22 -9.93
CA PRO A 177 -5.44 19.18 -11.39
C PRO A 177 -6.75 19.73 -11.95
N GLU A 178 -6.66 20.62 -12.94
CA GLU A 178 -7.85 21.04 -13.68
C GLU A 178 -8.38 19.88 -14.54
N LEU A 179 -9.63 19.45 -14.32
CA LEU A 179 -10.29 18.52 -15.24
C LEU A 179 -10.65 19.27 -16.53
N THR A 180 -9.96 18.94 -17.62
CA THR A 180 -10.17 19.58 -18.93
C THR A 180 -11.23 18.85 -19.76
N ALA A 181 -11.24 17.51 -19.70
CA ALA A 181 -12.23 16.70 -20.42
C ALA A 181 -12.47 15.38 -19.72
N TYR A 182 -13.69 14.85 -19.87
CA TYR A 182 -14.04 13.52 -19.41
C TYR A 182 -15.15 12.97 -20.31
N SER A 183 -15.00 11.73 -20.75
CA SER A 183 -16.01 11.05 -21.57
C SER A 183 -16.07 9.57 -21.25
N LEU A 184 -17.29 9.07 -21.16
CA LEU A 184 -17.60 7.64 -21.15
C LEU A 184 -18.13 7.29 -22.54
N ARG A 185 -17.46 6.36 -23.22
CA ARG A 185 -17.83 5.91 -24.56
C ARG A 185 -18.10 4.42 -24.47
N PHE A 186 -19.34 3.99 -24.69
CA PHE A 186 -19.77 2.60 -24.48
C PHE A 186 -19.62 2.13 -23.02
N ILE A 187 -20.13 0.92 -22.72
CA ILE A 187 -20.15 0.35 -21.35
C ILE A 187 -18.72 0.06 -20.82
N ALA A 188 -17.73 -0.08 -21.71
CA ALA A 188 -16.41 -0.62 -21.36
C ALA A 188 -15.22 0.32 -21.59
N THR A 189 -15.42 1.54 -22.13
CA THR A 189 -14.30 2.46 -22.42
C THR A 189 -14.58 3.89 -21.96
N GLY A 190 -13.53 4.61 -21.59
CA GLY A 190 -13.64 6.01 -21.17
C GLY A 190 -12.28 6.63 -20.97
N PHE A 191 -12.26 7.97 -20.96
CA PHE A 191 -11.04 8.73 -20.73
C PHE A 191 -11.31 9.97 -19.88
N LEU A 192 -10.24 10.44 -19.25
CA LEU A 192 -10.15 11.67 -18.50
C LEU A 192 -8.89 12.43 -18.96
N ILE A 193 -9.02 13.73 -19.19
CA ILE A 193 -7.90 14.64 -19.48
C ILE A 193 -7.84 15.65 -18.35
N GLN A 194 -6.68 15.75 -17.71
CA GLN A 194 -6.43 16.71 -16.65
C GLN A 194 -5.10 17.45 -16.86
N GLU A 195 -4.93 18.57 -16.20
CA GLU A 195 -3.66 19.30 -16.14
C GLU A 195 -2.54 18.44 -15.52
N ASP A 196 -1.34 18.52 -16.11
CA ASP A 196 -0.10 18.02 -15.47
C ASP A 196 0.46 19.09 -14.53
N MET A 197 0.33 18.83 -13.22
CA MET A 197 0.83 19.68 -12.14
C MET A 197 2.37 19.78 -12.09
N GLY A 198 3.08 19.08 -12.98
CA GLY A 198 4.48 19.32 -13.25
C GLY A 198 5.41 18.47 -12.41
N ILE A 199 5.87 17.37 -13.00
CA ILE A 199 6.95 16.55 -12.45
C ILE A 199 8.27 17.03 -13.06
N THR A 200 8.83 18.12 -12.54
CA THR A 200 10.25 18.44 -12.77
C THR A 200 10.94 18.65 -11.43
N CYS A 201 11.17 17.54 -10.73
CA CYS A 201 12.18 17.38 -9.68
C CYS A 201 12.21 18.48 -8.61
N THR A 202 11.36 18.33 -7.60
CA THR A 202 11.65 18.77 -6.23
C THR A 202 11.30 17.60 -5.32
N SER A 203 12.09 17.41 -4.26
CA SER A 203 12.03 16.24 -3.36
C SER A 203 10.61 15.84 -3.01
N GLN A 204 10.25 14.57 -3.22
CA GLN A 204 9.10 14.00 -2.53
C GLN A 204 9.29 14.24 -1.03
N THR A 205 8.29 14.82 -0.39
CA THR A 205 8.31 15.06 1.05
C THR A 205 8.16 13.71 1.73
N ASN A 206 9.25 13.19 2.29
CA ASN A 206 9.24 11.92 3.00
C ASN A 206 8.45 11.96 4.32
N PRO A 207 8.39 13.09 5.05
CA PRO A 207 7.55 13.20 6.23
C PRO A 207 6.45 14.25 6.09
N LEU A 208 5.26 13.94 6.63
CA LEU A 208 4.10 14.83 6.73
C LEU A 208 4.46 16.21 7.32
N THR A 209 5.47 16.20 8.19
CA THR A 209 6.00 17.34 8.94
C THR A 209 6.72 18.38 8.08
N GLN A 210 7.00 18.06 6.81
CA GLN A 210 7.52 19.02 5.83
C GLN A 210 6.40 19.77 5.09
N LEU A 211 5.14 19.35 5.23
CA LEU A 211 4.03 20.08 4.64
C LEU A 211 3.69 21.30 5.49
N PRO A 212 3.36 22.45 4.86
CA PRO A 212 2.89 23.61 5.60
C PRO A 212 1.65 23.28 6.43
N GLU A 213 1.63 23.68 7.70
CA GLU A 213 0.55 23.39 8.64
C GLU A 213 -0.83 23.79 8.08
N ARG A 214 -0.92 24.98 7.48
CA ARG A 214 -2.17 25.49 6.88
C ARG A 214 -2.71 24.60 5.77
N VAL A 215 -1.84 23.97 4.99
CA VAL A 215 -2.25 23.02 3.93
C VAL A 215 -2.85 21.77 4.55
N VAL A 216 -2.21 21.24 5.58
CA VAL A 216 -2.66 20.02 6.25
C VAL A 216 -3.99 20.27 6.99
N GLN A 217 -4.10 21.38 7.70
CA GLN A 217 -5.34 21.79 8.37
C GLN A 217 -6.48 22.00 7.38
N GLU A 218 -6.23 22.69 6.27
CA GLU A 218 -7.25 22.91 5.24
C GLU A 218 -7.74 21.57 4.65
N LEU A 219 -6.83 20.67 4.30
CA LEU A 219 -7.18 19.36 3.77
C LEU A 219 -8.02 18.56 4.78
N PHE A 220 -7.56 18.45 6.03
CA PHE A 220 -8.17 17.54 7.00
C PHE A 220 -9.43 18.09 7.65
N SER A 221 -9.64 19.40 7.59
CA SER A 221 -10.87 20.06 8.07
C SER A 221 -11.96 20.19 7.01
N ARG A 222 -11.69 19.74 5.77
CA ARG A 222 -12.64 19.94 4.68
C ARG A 222 -13.92 19.16 4.92
N ASN A 223 -15.05 19.88 4.87
CA ASN A 223 -16.37 19.33 5.19
C ASN A 223 -16.42 18.65 6.57
N TRP A 224 -15.68 19.17 7.55
CA TRP A 224 -15.64 18.60 8.90
C TRP A 224 -16.99 18.75 9.60
N HIS A 225 -17.53 17.63 10.08
CA HIS A 225 -18.71 17.61 10.95
C HIS A 225 -18.74 16.31 11.76
N THR A 226 -19.74 16.16 12.63
CA THR A 226 -19.93 14.94 13.42
C THR A 226 -21.27 14.30 13.11
N GLN A 227 -21.32 12.98 13.04
CA GLN A 227 -22.58 12.23 12.96
C GLN A 227 -22.47 10.90 13.74
N PRO A 228 -23.59 10.28 14.15
CA PRO A 228 -23.57 8.96 14.78
C PRO A 228 -22.87 7.92 13.91
N LEU A 229 -22.00 7.09 14.49
CA LEU A 229 -21.17 6.14 13.74
C LEU A 229 -22.00 5.22 12.83
N HIS A 230 -23.13 4.69 13.30
CA HIS A 230 -24.03 3.84 12.52
C HIS A 230 -24.63 4.52 11.27
N GLN A 231 -24.68 5.86 11.24
CA GLN A 231 -25.19 6.64 10.11
C GLN A 231 -24.11 6.94 9.07
N THR A 232 -22.83 6.77 9.41
CA THR A 232 -21.74 7.05 8.48
C THR A 232 -21.67 6.01 7.35
N SER A 233 -21.43 6.50 6.13
CA SER A 233 -21.31 5.65 4.95
C SER A 233 -20.13 4.68 5.02
N PHE A 234 -18.97 5.13 5.54
CA PHE A 234 -17.78 4.29 5.68
C PHE A 234 -17.99 3.14 6.68
N TRP A 235 -18.75 3.35 7.77
CA TRP A 235 -19.02 2.29 8.74
C TRP A 235 -19.87 1.18 8.17
N GLN A 236 -20.95 1.55 7.47
CA GLN A 236 -21.82 0.61 6.76
C GLN A 236 -21.03 -0.18 5.70
N GLN A 237 -20.18 0.50 4.94
CA GLN A 237 -19.31 -0.13 3.96
C GLN A 237 -18.31 -1.10 4.61
N ALA A 238 -17.71 -0.75 5.74
CA ALA A 238 -16.77 -1.62 6.46
C ALA A 238 -17.45 -2.93 6.92
N HIS A 239 -18.68 -2.87 7.43
CA HIS A 239 -19.45 -4.06 7.78
C HIS A 239 -19.74 -4.95 6.58
N GLN A 240 -20.15 -4.36 5.46
CA GLN A 240 -20.39 -5.08 4.21
C GLN A 240 -19.10 -5.72 3.67
N ASN A 241 -17.99 -4.99 3.70
CA ASN A 241 -16.68 -5.47 3.29
C ASN A 241 -16.23 -6.65 4.14
N LEU A 242 -16.34 -6.55 5.48
CA LEU A 242 -15.96 -7.63 6.39
C LEU A 242 -16.83 -8.88 6.16
N ALA A 243 -18.14 -8.72 5.97
CA ALA A 243 -19.02 -9.83 5.64
C ALA A 243 -18.63 -10.49 4.30
N ALA A 244 -18.35 -9.68 3.27
CA ALA A 244 -17.91 -10.17 1.97
C ALA A 244 -16.54 -10.88 2.04
N LEU A 245 -15.61 -10.38 2.85
CA LEU A 245 -14.30 -11.00 3.09
C LEU A 245 -14.44 -12.37 3.76
N LYS A 246 -15.27 -12.47 4.80
CA LYS A 246 -15.56 -13.75 5.48
C LYS A 246 -16.24 -14.74 4.54
N ALA A 247 -17.15 -14.27 3.68
CA ALA A 247 -17.82 -15.11 2.69
C ALA A 247 -16.89 -15.57 1.55
N ALA A 248 -15.99 -14.70 1.08
CA ALA A 248 -15.01 -15.03 0.05
C ALA A 248 -14.00 -16.09 0.55
N ASN A 249 -13.68 -16.06 1.85
CA ASN A 249 -12.77 -17.00 2.51
C ASN A 249 -11.46 -17.20 1.73
N ASP A 250 -10.87 -16.09 1.28
CA ASP A 250 -9.63 -16.10 0.50
C ASP A 250 -8.49 -16.66 1.36
N PRO A 251 -7.90 -17.82 1.01
CA PRO A 251 -6.89 -18.47 1.83
C PRO A 251 -5.58 -17.68 1.93
N ARG A 252 -5.42 -16.59 1.17
CA ARG A 252 -4.27 -15.69 1.28
C ARG A 252 -4.43 -14.72 2.45
N ILE A 253 -5.66 -14.45 2.91
CA ILE A 253 -5.94 -13.53 4.01
C ILE A 253 -5.95 -14.32 5.33
N PRO A 254 -5.14 -13.94 6.34
CA PRO A 254 -5.15 -14.60 7.65
C PRO A 254 -6.50 -14.44 8.36
N THR A 255 -7.13 -15.54 8.78
CA THR A 255 -8.41 -15.51 9.48
C THR A 255 -8.34 -14.74 10.81
N GLY A 256 -7.25 -14.88 11.55
CA GLY A 256 -7.02 -14.15 12.80
C GLY A 256 -7.01 -12.62 12.61
N LEU A 257 -6.62 -12.11 11.44
CA LEU A 257 -6.73 -10.69 11.11
C LEU A 257 -8.19 -10.25 10.98
N LEU A 258 -9.01 -11.06 10.29
CA LEU A 258 -10.45 -10.78 10.12
C LEU A 258 -11.21 -10.91 11.44
N ASP A 259 -10.82 -11.83 12.31
CA ASP A 259 -11.42 -12.01 13.64
C ASP A 259 -11.10 -10.81 14.54
N LYS A 260 -9.86 -10.33 14.54
CA LYS A 260 -9.49 -9.09 15.26
C LYS A 260 -10.26 -7.88 14.76
N LEU A 261 -10.45 -7.73 13.45
CA LEU A 261 -11.27 -6.65 12.89
C LEU A 261 -12.71 -6.73 13.39
N ASP A 262 -13.32 -7.92 13.36
CA ASP A 262 -14.68 -8.13 13.83
C ASP A 262 -14.82 -7.83 15.33
N LEU A 263 -13.87 -8.29 16.14
CA LEU A 263 -13.81 -7.96 17.57
C LEU A 263 -13.70 -6.46 17.81
N LEU A 264 -12.81 -5.78 17.07
CA LEU A 264 -12.63 -4.34 17.20
C LEU A 264 -13.90 -3.59 16.81
N MET A 265 -14.54 -3.97 15.69
CA MET A 265 -15.80 -3.37 15.26
C MET A 265 -16.92 -3.56 16.30
N ARG A 266 -17.05 -4.75 16.90
CA ARG A 266 -18.07 -5.05 17.92
C ARG A 266 -17.82 -4.36 19.26
N SER A 267 -16.57 -3.99 19.55
CA SER A 267 -16.22 -3.25 20.78
C SER A 267 -16.70 -1.80 20.77
N LEU A 268 -17.00 -1.25 19.58
CA LEU A 268 -17.39 0.15 19.44
C LEU A 268 -18.90 0.34 19.67
N ASN A 269 -19.25 1.39 20.41
CA ASN A 269 -20.62 1.85 20.51
C ASN A 269 -20.98 2.66 19.26
N ASP A 270 -21.85 2.14 18.41
CA ASP A 270 -22.22 2.75 17.13
C ASP A 270 -23.15 3.97 17.23
N GLN A 271 -23.61 4.32 18.44
CA GLN A 271 -24.42 5.51 18.73
C GLN A 271 -23.57 6.75 19.01
N ILE A 272 -22.26 6.59 19.23
CA ILE A 272 -21.39 7.74 19.50
C ILE A 272 -21.30 8.63 18.26
N ALA A 273 -21.31 9.95 18.48
CA ALA A 273 -21.01 10.90 17.42
C ALA A 273 -19.52 10.86 17.12
N VAL A 274 -19.17 10.61 15.86
CA VAL A 274 -17.78 10.55 15.39
C VAL A 274 -17.49 11.70 14.44
N PRO A 275 -16.28 12.28 14.49
CA PRO A 275 -15.87 13.27 13.51
C PRO A 275 -15.66 12.61 12.15
N ILE A 276 -16.15 13.28 11.11
CA ILE A 276 -15.97 12.91 9.72
C ILE A 276 -15.56 14.12 8.90
N ALA A 277 -14.81 13.85 7.83
CA ALA A 277 -14.35 14.87 6.90
C ALA A 277 -14.30 14.31 5.48
N ALA A 278 -14.30 15.21 4.50
CA ALA A 278 -13.89 14.86 3.16
C ALA A 278 -12.39 14.54 3.17
N ALA A 279 -12.00 13.51 2.44
CA ALA A 279 -10.62 13.06 2.39
C ALA A 279 -10.23 12.64 0.97
N HIS A 280 -8.95 12.80 0.66
CA HIS A 280 -8.33 12.34 -0.57
C HIS A 280 -8.39 10.81 -0.69
N GLY A 281 -8.33 10.08 0.43
CA GLY A 281 -8.51 8.62 0.49
C GLY A 281 -7.26 7.81 0.10
N ASN A 282 -6.33 8.43 -0.63
CA ASN A 282 -5.01 7.88 -0.96
C ASN A 282 -3.89 8.92 -0.72
N PHE A 283 -3.96 9.65 0.40
CA PHE A 283 -3.01 10.74 0.69
C PHE A 283 -1.65 10.20 1.12
N THR A 284 -0.64 10.31 0.26
CA THR A 284 0.67 9.66 0.43
C THR A 284 1.81 10.57 -0.04
N PRO A 285 3.06 10.29 0.36
CA PRO A 285 4.22 11.07 -0.09
C PRO A 285 4.33 11.23 -1.62
N TRP A 286 3.88 10.25 -2.40
CA TRP A 286 3.96 10.28 -3.86
C TRP A 286 2.74 10.92 -4.55
N THR A 287 1.66 11.21 -3.82
CA THR A 287 0.51 11.99 -4.33
C THR A 287 0.61 13.48 -4.01
N VAL A 288 1.58 13.87 -3.18
CA VAL A 288 1.85 15.28 -2.82
C VAL A 288 3.04 15.82 -3.61
N LEU A 289 2.84 16.95 -4.27
CA LEU A 289 3.86 17.68 -5.00
C LEU A 289 4.15 18.99 -4.28
N LEU A 290 5.34 19.10 -3.69
CA LEU A 290 5.80 20.31 -3.03
C LEU A 290 6.75 21.09 -3.96
N THR A 291 6.38 22.34 -4.24
CA THR A 291 7.25 23.32 -4.88
C THR A 291 7.52 24.47 -3.92
N ASP A 292 8.52 25.30 -4.19
CA ASP A 292 8.90 26.45 -3.34
C ASP A 292 7.75 27.44 -3.08
N ARG A 293 6.65 27.36 -3.86
CA ARG A 293 5.53 28.31 -3.79
C ARG A 293 4.18 27.68 -3.49
N GLN A 294 4.02 26.36 -3.63
CA GLN A 294 2.69 25.75 -3.62
C GLN A 294 2.73 24.24 -3.36
N VAL A 295 1.70 23.74 -2.67
CA VAL A 295 1.40 22.32 -2.55
C VAL A 295 0.34 21.95 -3.58
N SER A 296 0.61 20.92 -4.39
CA SER A 296 -0.38 20.31 -5.27
C SER A 296 -0.63 18.87 -4.86
N ILE A 297 -1.88 18.42 -4.90
CA ILE A 297 -2.25 17.04 -4.63
C ILE A 297 -2.87 16.44 -5.89
N VAL A 298 -2.41 15.26 -6.27
CA VAL A 298 -2.85 14.54 -7.48
C VAL A 298 -3.43 13.17 -7.12
N ASP A 299 -4.10 12.54 -8.07
CA ASP A 299 -4.65 11.17 -7.94
C ASP A 299 -5.88 11.05 -7.03
N TRP A 300 -6.87 11.90 -7.28
CA TRP A 300 -8.14 12.02 -6.54
C TRP A 300 -9.15 10.89 -6.82
N GLU A 301 -8.71 9.73 -7.30
CA GLU A 301 -9.60 8.60 -7.64
C GLU A 301 -10.23 7.92 -6.42
N HIS A 302 -9.64 8.12 -5.23
CA HIS A 302 -10.13 7.59 -3.94
C HIS A 302 -10.84 8.66 -3.07
N TYR A 303 -11.11 9.84 -3.64
CA TYR A 303 -11.77 10.92 -2.91
C TYR A 303 -13.14 10.48 -2.39
N ALA A 304 -13.41 10.80 -1.13
CA ALA A 304 -14.69 10.57 -0.49
C ALA A 304 -15.10 11.79 0.32
N ASP A 305 -16.39 12.14 0.26
CA ASP A 305 -16.96 13.28 0.99
C ASP A 305 -17.08 12.99 2.50
N GLU A 306 -17.05 11.70 2.88
CA GLU A 306 -17.20 11.22 4.26
C GLU A 306 -16.24 10.06 4.56
N LEU A 307 -15.16 10.35 5.27
CA LEU A 307 -14.29 9.36 5.90
C LEU A 307 -14.07 9.73 7.38
N PRO A 308 -13.55 8.80 8.22
CA PRO A 308 -13.20 9.13 9.59
C PRO A 308 -12.35 10.40 9.67
N GLY A 309 -12.60 11.24 10.67
CA GLY A 309 -11.73 12.39 10.95
C GLY A 309 -10.27 11.94 11.04
N LEU A 310 -9.36 12.72 10.45
CA LEU A 310 -7.94 12.36 10.30
C LEU A 310 -7.65 11.09 9.44
N TYR A 311 -8.57 10.63 8.59
CA TYR A 311 -8.30 9.48 7.71
C TYR A 311 -7.00 9.65 6.91
N ASP A 312 -6.86 10.77 6.18
CA ASP A 312 -5.67 11.04 5.37
C ASP A 312 -4.40 11.21 6.22
N PHE A 313 -4.50 11.70 7.46
CA PHE A 313 -3.38 11.78 8.39
C PHE A 313 -2.83 10.39 8.70
N PHE A 314 -3.69 9.47 9.16
CA PHE A 314 -3.27 8.11 9.46
C PHE A 314 -2.83 7.39 8.19
N TYR A 315 -3.56 7.55 7.08
CA TYR A 315 -3.19 6.95 5.81
C TYR A 315 -1.78 7.34 5.38
N PHE A 316 -1.43 8.62 5.47
CA PHE A 316 -0.09 9.10 5.13
C PHE A 316 0.99 8.46 6.00
N LEU A 317 0.80 8.42 7.33
CA LEU A 317 1.80 7.90 8.26
C LEU A 317 1.99 6.38 8.13
N TYR A 318 0.90 5.62 8.02
CA TYR A 318 0.95 4.17 7.78
C TYR A 318 1.61 3.84 6.44
N GLN A 319 1.25 4.55 5.36
CA GLN A 319 1.85 4.29 4.05
C GLN A 319 3.34 4.68 4.00
N SER A 320 3.73 5.74 4.72
CA SER A 320 5.13 6.15 4.83
C SER A 320 5.98 5.06 5.49
N THR A 321 5.52 4.46 6.58
CA THR A 321 6.30 3.41 7.26
C THR A 321 6.27 2.08 6.52
N ILE A 322 5.14 1.69 5.94
CA ILE A 322 5.00 0.40 5.24
C ILE A 322 5.84 0.36 3.94
N ARG A 323 5.91 1.46 3.20
CA ARG A 323 6.56 1.50 1.87
C ARG A 323 7.95 2.13 1.85
N ILE A 324 8.26 3.04 2.77
CA ILE A 324 9.55 3.75 2.81
C ILE A 324 10.36 3.35 4.06
N GLY A 325 9.69 3.02 5.17
CA GLY A 325 10.32 2.73 6.46
C GLY A 325 10.43 1.25 6.82
N ASP A 326 10.78 1.00 8.08
CA ASP A 326 10.76 -0.33 8.67
C ASP A 326 9.30 -0.78 8.82
N GLN A 327 8.94 -1.92 8.22
CA GLN A 327 7.59 -2.52 8.20
C GLN A 327 7.14 -3.04 9.58
N ASN A 328 7.24 -2.19 10.59
CA ASN A 328 7.02 -2.48 11.99
C ASN A 328 6.06 -1.44 12.56
N TYR A 329 4.95 -1.91 13.14
CA TYR A 329 3.95 -1.06 13.75
C TYR A 329 4.50 -0.17 14.87
N SER A 330 5.51 -0.61 15.63
CA SER A 330 6.11 0.24 16.68
C SER A 330 6.73 1.54 16.13
N THR A 331 7.28 1.50 14.91
CA THR A 331 7.77 2.68 14.21
C THR A 331 6.60 3.58 13.78
N THR A 332 5.53 2.99 13.24
CA THR A 332 4.29 3.72 12.88
C THR A 332 3.67 4.40 14.10
N ARG A 333 3.50 3.67 15.21
CA ARG A 333 2.96 4.18 16.48
C ARG A 333 3.77 5.37 17.00
N ARG A 334 5.10 5.23 17.07
CA ARG A 334 5.98 6.33 17.48
C ARG A 334 5.83 7.55 16.59
N LEU A 335 5.79 7.35 15.27
CA LEU A 335 5.62 8.45 14.31
C LEU A 335 4.26 9.16 14.50
N ILE A 336 3.18 8.41 14.73
CA ILE A 336 1.87 9.00 15.03
C ILE A 336 1.93 9.80 16.33
N ASP A 337 2.45 9.21 17.40
CA ASP A 337 2.51 9.85 18.72
C ASP A 337 3.39 11.10 18.70
N ASP A 338 4.57 11.03 18.06
CA ASP A 338 5.48 12.17 17.90
C ASP A 338 4.83 13.30 17.09
N THR A 339 3.99 12.96 16.11
CA THR A 339 3.29 13.96 15.29
C THR A 339 2.13 14.59 16.06
N LEU A 340 1.27 13.78 16.69
CA LEU A 340 0.14 14.26 17.48
C LEU A 340 0.56 15.05 18.72
N ASN A 341 1.76 14.84 19.24
CA ASN A 341 2.29 15.57 20.39
C ASN A 341 2.76 17.00 20.09
N ARG A 342 2.83 17.39 18.81
CA ARG A 342 3.27 18.73 18.43
C ARG A 342 2.20 19.79 18.73
N PRO A 343 2.59 21.05 19.03
CA PRO A 343 1.65 22.10 19.43
C PRO A 343 0.52 22.31 18.44
N GLU A 344 0.81 22.32 17.14
CA GLU A 344 -0.18 22.50 16.08
C GLU A 344 -1.26 21.41 16.07
N TRP A 345 -0.87 20.16 16.34
CA TRP A 345 -1.78 19.03 16.39
C TRP A 345 -2.57 18.96 17.68
N LYS A 346 -2.00 19.40 18.80
CA LYS A 346 -2.73 19.57 20.05
C LYS A 346 -3.83 20.62 19.91
N LEU A 347 -3.50 21.75 19.30
CA LEU A 347 -4.48 22.79 19.01
C LEU A 347 -5.59 22.29 18.08
N PHE A 348 -5.24 21.52 17.04
CA PHE A 348 -6.22 20.89 16.16
C PHE A 348 -7.14 19.94 16.93
N GLN A 349 -6.59 19.08 17.78
CA GLN A 349 -7.36 18.15 18.62
C GLN A 349 -8.34 18.89 19.54
N GLU A 350 -7.90 19.97 20.17
CA GLU A 350 -8.74 20.81 21.04
C GLU A 350 -9.86 21.50 20.25
N THR A 351 -9.51 22.08 19.09
CA THR A 351 -10.45 22.80 18.21
C THR A 351 -11.59 21.91 17.75
N TYR A 352 -11.27 20.67 17.35
CA TYR A 352 -12.23 19.72 16.80
C TYR A 352 -12.75 18.70 17.82
N LYS A 353 -12.37 18.82 19.10
CA LYS A 353 -12.70 17.88 20.20
C LYS A 353 -12.46 16.42 19.79
N LEU A 354 -11.29 16.18 19.22
CA LEU A 354 -10.97 14.92 18.57
C LEU A 354 -10.47 13.88 19.57
N ASP A 355 -11.10 12.71 19.58
CA ASP A 355 -10.51 11.50 20.14
C ASP A 355 -9.63 10.83 19.07
N THR A 356 -8.31 11.00 19.21
CA THR A 356 -7.33 10.46 18.25
C THR A 356 -7.27 8.94 18.27
N ALA A 357 -7.58 8.30 19.41
CA ALA A 357 -7.59 6.85 19.52
C ALA A 357 -8.76 6.26 18.72
N LEU A 358 -9.95 6.80 18.93
CA LEU A 358 -11.13 6.42 18.15
C LEU A 358 -10.93 6.70 16.65
N ALA A 359 -10.35 7.85 16.30
CA ALA A 359 -10.07 8.20 14.91
C ALA A 359 -9.14 7.18 14.22
N GLU A 360 -8.09 6.72 14.89
CA GLU A 360 -7.19 5.70 14.34
C GLU A 360 -7.86 4.33 14.20
N ILE A 361 -8.67 3.93 15.18
CA ILE A 361 -9.44 2.69 15.12
C ILE A 361 -10.38 2.69 13.90
N LEU A 362 -11.11 3.79 13.70
CA LEU A 362 -12.02 3.93 12.55
C LEU A 362 -11.25 3.95 11.22
N TYR A 363 -10.09 4.60 11.18
CA TYR A 363 -9.16 4.52 10.04
C TYR A 363 -8.76 3.08 9.73
N LEU A 364 -8.33 2.31 10.73
CA LEU A 364 -7.91 0.91 10.55
C LEU A 364 -9.05 0.06 10.02
N ILE A 365 -10.24 0.17 10.61
CA ILE A 365 -11.43 -0.58 10.17
C ILE A 365 -11.73 -0.29 8.69
N GLN A 366 -11.77 0.99 8.30
CA GLN A 366 -12.07 1.38 6.93
C GLN A 366 -10.96 0.99 5.96
N ALA A 367 -9.70 1.31 6.27
CA ALA A 367 -8.56 1.07 5.39
C ALA A 367 -8.30 -0.43 5.19
N VAL A 368 -8.34 -1.24 6.25
CA VAL A 368 -8.05 -2.67 6.17
C VAL A 368 -9.16 -3.40 5.43
N THR A 369 -10.44 -3.17 5.77
CA THR A 369 -11.55 -3.86 5.11
C THR A 369 -11.66 -3.51 3.62
N ALA A 370 -11.50 -2.23 3.26
CA ALA A 370 -11.52 -1.81 1.85
C ALA A 370 -10.35 -2.43 1.05
N THR A 371 -9.12 -2.33 1.57
CA THR A 371 -7.93 -2.81 0.85
C THR A 371 -7.93 -4.33 0.71
N LEU A 372 -8.30 -5.08 1.76
CA LEU A 372 -8.39 -6.54 1.69
C LEU A 372 -9.43 -6.98 0.65
N LEU A 373 -10.57 -6.28 0.57
CA LEU A 373 -11.59 -6.61 -0.42
C LEU A 373 -11.06 -6.43 -1.84
N GLU A 374 -10.31 -5.36 -2.11
CA GLU A 374 -9.62 -5.18 -3.40
C GLU A 374 -8.63 -6.30 -3.69
N TYR A 375 -7.89 -6.77 -2.69
CA TYR A 375 -6.93 -7.86 -2.84
C TYR A 375 -7.57 -9.22 -3.15
N THR A 376 -8.79 -9.48 -2.71
CA THR A 376 -9.52 -10.70 -3.10
C THR A 376 -9.82 -10.74 -4.60
N GLN A 377 -9.95 -9.58 -5.26
CA GLN A 377 -10.21 -9.46 -6.69
C GLN A 377 -8.95 -9.60 -7.56
N GLN A 378 -7.77 -9.61 -6.95
CA GLN A 378 -6.49 -9.67 -7.65
C GLN A 378 -5.94 -11.09 -7.69
N THR A 379 -5.50 -11.54 -8.86
CA THR A 379 -4.84 -12.86 -9.00
C THR A 379 -3.50 -12.89 -8.26
N ASN A 380 -2.70 -11.84 -8.43
CA ASN A 380 -1.39 -11.71 -7.80
C ASN A 380 -1.38 -10.47 -6.91
N TRP A 381 -0.92 -10.63 -5.69
CA TRP A 381 -0.73 -9.53 -4.76
C TRP A 381 0.61 -8.83 -5.03
N PRO A 382 0.69 -7.51 -4.81
CA PRO A 382 1.95 -6.78 -4.93
C PRO A 382 2.94 -7.17 -3.80
N GLU A 383 4.24 -7.16 -4.10
CA GLU A 383 5.29 -7.71 -3.21
C GLU A 383 5.45 -7.11 -1.79
N PRO A 384 5.01 -5.88 -1.42
CA PRO A 384 5.10 -5.45 -0.02
C PRO A 384 3.89 -5.87 0.86
N ILE A 385 2.98 -6.71 0.37
CA ILE A 385 1.73 -7.00 1.08
C ILE A 385 1.93 -7.66 2.45
N ASN A 386 2.93 -8.52 2.62
CA ASN A 386 3.16 -9.19 3.91
C ASN A 386 3.53 -8.19 5.02
N GLY A 387 4.32 -7.16 4.69
CA GLY A 387 4.64 -6.08 5.62
C GLY A 387 3.41 -5.25 5.99
N GLN A 388 2.52 -5.01 5.03
CA GLN A 388 1.26 -4.31 5.27
C GLN A 388 0.32 -5.12 6.17
N LEU A 389 0.10 -6.40 5.87
CA LEU A 389 -0.72 -7.31 6.69
C LEU A 389 -0.18 -7.42 8.12
N LYS A 390 1.15 -7.55 8.27
CA LYS A 390 1.79 -7.60 9.58
C LYS A 390 1.57 -6.31 10.37
N THR A 391 1.77 -5.15 9.73
CA THR A 391 1.58 -3.84 10.38
C THR A 391 0.14 -3.66 10.85
N TRP A 392 -0.85 -4.08 10.05
CA TRP A 392 -2.25 -4.04 10.46
C TRP A 392 -2.57 -5.04 11.58
N ASN A 393 -2.04 -6.26 11.52
CA ASN A 393 -2.21 -7.22 12.60
C ASN A 393 -1.69 -6.67 13.93
N ASP A 394 -0.48 -6.11 13.92
CA ASP A 394 0.15 -5.54 15.12
C ASP A 394 -0.66 -4.31 15.64
N ALA A 395 -1.18 -3.48 14.73
CA ALA A 395 -2.03 -2.34 15.08
C ALA A 395 -3.36 -2.74 15.72
N LEU A 396 -4.02 -3.77 15.18
CA LEU A 396 -5.27 -4.29 15.74
C LEU A 396 -5.04 -4.90 17.13
N THR A 397 -3.92 -5.63 17.31
CA THR A 397 -3.51 -6.15 18.63
C THR A 397 -3.34 -5.03 19.63
N HIS A 398 -2.65 -3.96 19.25
CA HIS A 398 -2.46 -2.79 20.11
C HIS A 398 -3.79 -2.19 20.58
N TRP A 399 -4.74 -1.97 19.67
CA TRP A 399 -6.02 -1.35 20.01
C TRP A 399 -6.93 -2.27 20.82
N LEU A 400 -7.00 -3.57 20.48
CA LEU A 400 -7.79 -4.53 21.25
C LEU A 400 -7.26 -4.72 22.68
N ASN A 401 -5.93 -4.76 22.85
CA ASN A 401 -5.31 -4.81 24.17
C ASN A 401 -5.58 -3.52 24.96
N ARG A 402 -5.46 -2.34 24.33
CA ARG A 402 -5.68 -1.06 25.00
C ARG A 402 -7.14 -0.82 25.42
N GLN A 403 -8.10 -1.45 24.75
CA GLN A 403 -9.52 -1.38 25.08
C GLN A 403 -9.96 -2.46 26.09
N ASP A 404 -9.05 -3.30 26.58
CA ASP A 404 -9.35 -4.46 27.45
C ASP A 404 -10.48 -5.33 26.91
N SER A 405 -10.63 -5.40 25.58
CA SER A 405 -11.77 -6.07 24.92
C SER A 405 -11.63 -7.60 24.92
N ILE A 406 -10.41 -8.08 25.11
CA ILE A 406 -10.03 -9.48 25.03
C ILE A 406 -8.72 -9.69 25.81
N SER A 407 -8.54 -10.87 26.42
CA SER A 407 -7.34 -11.16 27.20
C SER A 407 -6.08 -11.29 26.33
N ASP A 408 -4.91 -11.06 26.93
CA ASP A 408 -3.64 -11.05 26.20
C ASP A 408 -3.31 -12.41 25.60
N HIS A 409 -3.61 -13.52 26.29
CA HIS A 409 -3.34 -14.86 25.73
C HIS A 409 -4.21 -15.16 24.49
N GLN A 410 -5.44 -14.64 24.44
CA GLN A 410 -6.31 -14.80 23.26
C GLN A 410 -5.81 -13.93 22.11
N LEU A 411 -5.35 -12.71 22.36
CA LEU A 411 -4.70 -11.88 21.34
C LEU A 411 -3.44 -12.55 20.81
N LEU A 412 -2.59 -13.04 21.71
CA LEU A 412 -1.38 -13.78 21.38
C LEU A 412 -1.69 -15.03 20.55
N PHE A 413 -2.80 -15.72 20.83
CA PHE A 413 -3.25 -16.85 20.03
C PHE A 413 -3.53 -16.44 18.58
N TYR A 414 -4.26 -15.34 18.36
CA TYR A 414 -4.49 -14.81 17.02
C TYR A 414 -3.19 -14.37 16.33
N ASP A 415 -2.25 -13.80 17.07
CA ASP A 415 -0.92 -13.42 16.57
C ASP A 415 -0.08 -14.62 16.16
N VAL A 416 -0.13 -15.71 16.92
CA VAL A 416 0.51 -16.98 16.55
C VAL A 416 -0.15 -17.57 15.30
N ALA A 417 -1.48 -17.54 15.20
CA ALA A 417 -2.19 -17.99 14.01
C ALA A 417 -1.80 -17.17 12.77
N PHE A 418 -1.70 -15.83 12.90
CA PHE A 418 -1.21 -14.95 11.85
C PHE A 418 0.24 -15.29 11.46
N TRP A 419 1.13 -15.48 12.45
CA TRP A 419 2.53 -15.82 12.21
C TRP A 419 2.68 -17.14 11.45
N LEU A 420 1.89 -18.15 11.81
CA LEU A 420 1.86 -19.46 11.14
C LEU A 420 1.41 -19.33 9.67
N HIS A 421 0.41 -18.49 9.40
CA HIS A 421 -0.09 -18.22 8.05
C HIS A 421 0.99 -17.63 7.12
N GLN A 422 1.94 -16.87 7.66
CA GLN A 422 3.00 -16.22 6.89
C GLN A 422 4.20 -17.14 6.58
N GLN A 423 4.23 -18.35 7.13
CA GLN A 423 5.37 -19.24 6.94
C GLN A 423 5.34 -19.91 5.55
N PRO A 424 6.48 -20.01 4.86
CA PRO A 424 6.57 -20.61 3.53
C PRO A 424 6.42 -22.15 3.53
N ASP A 425 6.59 -22.81 4.69
CA ASP A 425 6.53 -24.26 4.82
C ASP A 425 5.08 -24.77 4.82
N LYS A 426 4.73 -25.57 3.81
CA LYS A 426 3.39 -26.17 3.62
C LYS A 426 3.07 -27.30 4.60
N ASP A 427 4.04 -27.75 5.40
CA ASP A 427 3.88 -28.86 6.34
C ASP A 427 3.39 -28.41 7.74
N LEU A 428 3.02 -27.13 7.87
CA LEU A 428 2.47 -26.58 9.11
C LEU A 428 1.01 -26.99 9.24
N SER A 429 0.73 -27.84 10.23
CA SER A 429 -0.64 -28.14 10.66
C SER A 429 -0.83 -27.72 12.12
N ALA A 430 -1.81 -26.84 12.36
CA ALA A 430 -2.32 -26.53 13.67
C ALA A 430 -3.62 -27.32 13.88
N THR A 431 -3.68 -28.12 14.95
CA THR A 431 -4.94 -28.80 15.34
C THR A 431 -5.42 -28.22 16.65
N SER A 432 -6.37 -27.29 16.59
CA SER A 432 -7.08 -26.83 17.79
C SER A 432 -7.94 -27.97 18.30
N HIS A 433 -7.69 -28.46 19.51
CA HIS A 433 -8.63 -29.36 20.17
C HIS A 433 -9.74 -28.49 20.77
N SER A 434 -10.82 -28.28 20.02
CA SER A 434 -12.05 -27.69 20.55
C SER A 434 -12.63 -28.64 21.60
N GLY A 435 -12.57 -28.26 22.88
CA GLY A 435 -13.25 -29.03 23.93
C GLY A 435 -12.64 -29.01 25.32
N LEU A 436 -11.49 -28.36 25.56
CA LEU A 436 -10.96 -28.18 26.91
C LEU A 436 -10.71 -26.71 27.19
N VAL A 437 -11.24 -26.29 28.33
CA VAL A 437 -11.29 -24.96 28.93
C VAL A 437 -9.90 -24.35 29.25
N ASN A 438 -8.78 -24.87 28.72
CA ASN A 438 -7.44 -24.40 29.10
C ASN A 438 -6.49 -24.26 27.90
N ASP A 439 -6.09 -23.02 27.59
CA ASP A 439 -4.75 -22.48 27.30
C ASP A 439 -3.71 -23.28 26.49
N ALA A 440 -3.96 -24.46 25.91
CA ALA A 440 -2.93 -25.29 25.27
C ALA A 440 -3.15 -25.50 23.76
N VAL A 441 -2.20 -25.04 22.94
CA VAL A 441 -2.17 -25.17 21.48
C VAL A 441 -1.15 -26.22 21.08
N LYS A 442 -1.51 -27.15 20.19
CA LYS A 442 -0.57 -28.13 19.62
C LYS A 442 -0.16 -27.72 18.22
N LEU A 443 1.13 -27.52 18.00
CA LEU A 443 1.71 -27.16 16.71
C LEU A 443 2.70 -28.23 16.25
N CYS A 444 2.57 -28.67 15.00
CA CYS A 444 3.58 -29.52 14.36
C CYS A 444 4.50 -28.62 13.50
N LEU A 445 5.73 -28.39 13.97
CA LEU A 445 6.68 -27.46 13.34
C LEU A 445 8.02 -28.14 13.08
N SER A 446 8.72 -27.74 12.01
CA SER A 446 10.15 -28.08 11.86
C SER A 446 10.97 -27.43 13.00
N GLN A 447 12.15 -27.97 13.30
CA GLN A 447 13.02 -27.36 14.32
C GLN A 447 13.35 -25.89 14.02
N SER A 448 13.55 -25.55 12.74
CA SER A 448 13.81 -24.17 12.32
C SER A 448 12.60 -23.28 12.58
N ALA A 449 11.40 -23.71 12.19
CA ALA A 449 10.17 -22.97 12.42
C ALA A 449 9.87 -22.81 13.93
N ALA A 450 10.11 -23.83 14.75
CA ALA A 450 9.98 -23.75 16.20
C ALA A 450 10.92 -22.71 16.84
N LEU A 451 12.17 -22.63 16.36
CA LEU A 451 13.12 -21.59 16.81
C LEU A 451 12.68 -20.19 16.37
N GLN A 452 12.16 -20.05 15.15
CA GLN A 452 11.63 -18.77 14.65
C GLN A 452 10.38 -18.33 15.41
N LEU A 453 9.46 -19.25 15.73
CA LEU A 453 8.29 -18.98 16.56
C LEU A 453 8.72 -18.55 17.97
N THR A 454 9.69 -19.25 18.56
CA THR A 454 10.24 -18.89 19.87
C THR A 454 10.82 -17.48 19.85
N TYR A 455 11.62 -17.15 18.83
CA TYR A 455 12.18 -15.82 18.65
C TYR A 455 11.08 -14.76 18.48
N TYR A 456 10.06 -15.04 17.66
CA TYR A 456 8.90 -14.18 17.49
C TYR A 456 8.20 -13.89 18.82
N LEU A 457 7.89 -14.93 19.60
CA LEU A 457 7.23 -14.81 20.90
C LEU A 457 8.07 -14.01 21.91
N GLN A 458 9.39 -14.22 21.94
CA GLN A 458 10.31 -13.49 22.83
C GLN A 458 10.29 -11.97 22.64
N HIS A 459 9.92 -11.51 21.43
CA HIS A 459 9.85 -10.10 21.09
C HIS A 459 8.40 -9.59 20.97
N HIS A 460 7.42 -10.40 21.39
CA HIS A 460 6.01 -10.04 21.30
C HIS A 460 5.62 -9.02 22.38
N SER A 461 4.82 -8.01 22.02
CA SER A 461 4.46 -6.90 22.92
C SER A 461 3.60 -7.33 24.11
N LEU A 462 2.91 -8.46 24.00
CA LEU A 462 2.05 -9.02 25.07
C LEU A 462 2.79 -9.99 26.00
N LEU A 463 4.08 -10.27 25.77
CA LEU A 463 4.82 -11.26 26.54
C LEU A 463 5.35 -10.67 27.86
N SER A 464 5.07 -11.34 28.98
CA SER A 464 5.74 -11.11 30.27
C SER A 464 6.88 -12.10 30.51
N GLU A 465 6.61 -13.40 30.34
CA GLU A 465 7.59 -14.47 30.56
C GLU A 465 7.39 -15.60 29.55
N LEU A 466 8.49 -16.11 28.98
CA LEU A 466 8.50 -17.31 28.13
C LEU A 466 9.42 -18.36 28.72
N VAL A 467 8.91 -19.56 28.97
CA VAL A 467 9.70 -20.69 29.47
C VAL A 467 9.46 -21.91 28.61
N ALA A 468 10.52 -22.53 28.09
CA ALA A 468 10.43 -23.82 27.42
C ALA A 468 10.67 -24.94 28.44
N LYS A 469 9.77 -25.92 28.50
CA LYS A 469 9.87 -27.08 29.39
C LYS A 469 9.58 -28.37 28.62
N PRO A 470 10.25 -29.48 28.97
CA PRO A 470 9.82 -30.79 28.48
C PRO A 470 8.44 -31.15 29.07
N HIS A 471 7.47 -31.52 28.23
CA HIS A 471 6.13 -31.95 28.63
C HIS A 471 5.70 -33.17 27.83
N LYS A 472 5.47 -34.32 28.49
CA LYS A 472 4.98 -35.57 27.87
C LYS A 472 5.75 -36.01 26.60
N GLY A 473 7.07 -35.84 26.59
CA GLY A 473 7.92 -36.19 25.44
C GLY A 473 8.03 -35.11 24.35
N LEU A 474 7.40 -33.96 24.56
CA LEU A 474 7.42 -32.78 23.69
C LEU A 474 8.16 -31.61 24.37
N ASN A 475 8.48 -30.56 23.60
CA ASN A 475 8.84 -29.27 24.19
C ASN A 475 7.58 -28.41 24.22
N GLN A 476 7.20 -27.93 25.40
CA GLN A 476 6.11 -27.00 25.60
C GLN A 476 6.67 -25.61 25.87
N LEU A 477 6.18 -24.61 25.16
CA LEU A 477 6.40 -23.20 25.49
C LEU A 477 5.29 -22.77 26.46
N CYS A 478 5.66 -22.44 27.70
CA CYS A 478 4.79 -21.81 28.68
C CYS A 478 4.97 -20.29 28.56
N ILE A 479 3.93 -19.60 28.11
CA ILE A 479 3.90 -18.15 27.93
C ILE A 479 3.03 -17.56 29.04
N ARG A 480 3.55 -16.59 29.78
CA ARG A 480 2.76 -15.71 30.65
C ARG A 480 2.68 -14.34 30.00
N CYS A 481 1.47 -13.81 29.86
CA CYS A 481 1.20 -12.51 29.26
C CYS A 481 1.25 -11.38 30.31
N LEU A 482 1.12 -10.13 29.87
CA LEU A 482 1.19 -8.95 30.75
C LEU A 482 -0.02 -8.86 31.70
N ASP A 483 -1.20 -9.30 31.26
CA ASP A 483 -2.41 -9.44 32.08
C ASP A 483 -2.39 -10.66 33.04
N ASN A 484 -1.26 -11.36 33.15
CA ASN A 484 -1.07 -12.62 33.89
C ASN A 484 -1.81 -13.85 33.34
N SER A 485 -2.53 -13.73 32.22
CA SER A 485 -3.06 -14.91 31.52
C SER A 485 -1.92 -15.75 30.94
N SER A 486 -2.19 -17.04 30.68
CA SER A 486 -1.17 -17.99 30.22
C SER A 486 -1.57 -18.63 28.89
N LEU A 487 -0.57 -18.90 28.05
CA LEU A 487 -0.72 -19.69 26.83
C LEU A 487 0.36 -20.77 26.82
N TYR A 488 -0.03 -22.00 26.56
CA TYR A 488 0.84 -23.15 26.45
C TYR A 488 0.87 -23.57 24.98
N ILE A 489 2.06 -23.72 24.40
CA ILE A 489 2.21 -24.21 23.03
C ILE A 489 3.04 -25.48 23.05
N ASP A 490 2.38 -26.61 22.82
CA ASP A 490 3.00 -27.93 22.66
C ASP A 490 3.57 -28.06 21.25
N LEU A 491 4.89 -28.22 21.15
CA LEU A 491 5.61 -28.38 19.88
C LEU A 491 5.82 -29.87 19.57
N ASN A 492 5.12 -30.38 18.56
CA ASN A 492 5.22 -31.76 18.07
C ASN A 492 6.33 -31.92 17.00
N TYR A 493 7.35 -32.73 17.33
CA TYR A 493 8.47 -33.31 16.54
C TYR A 493 9.62 -32.46 15.95
N TRP A 494 10.79 -33.13 15.82
CA TRP A 494 12.19 -32.76 15.48
C TRP A 494 13.06 -31.94 16.45
N VAL A 495 12.61 -31.62 17.66
CA VAL A 495 13.52 -31.12 18.71
C VAL A 495 13.65 -32.16 19.82
N LYS A 496 14.83 -32.78 19.99
CA LYS A 496 15.08 -33.70 21.12
C LYS A 496 14.68 -32.99 22.44
N PRO A 497 13.92 -33.64 23.34
CA PRO A 497 13.56 -33.06 24.63
C PRO A 497 14.79 -32.49 25.34
N GLY A 498 14.69 -31.25 25.83
CA GLY A 498 15.79 -30.56 26.55
C GLY A 498 16.81 -29.84 25.66
N LYS A 499 16.55 -29.64 24.36
CA LYS A 499 17.40 -28.81 23.46
C LYS A 499 16.91 -27.37 23.25
N LEU A 500 15.68 -27.05 23.62
CA LEU A 500 15.14 -25.69 23.66
C LEU A 500 15.31 -25.16 25.09
N ASN A 501 16.42 -24.46 25.35
CA ASN A 501 16.56 -23.67 26.56
C ASN A 501 16.06 -22.26 26.25
N VAL A 502 14.84 -21.94 26.68
CA VAL A 502 14.33 -20.57 26.62
C VAL A 502 14.54 -19.94 27.98
N TRP A 503 15.26 -18.82 27.96
CA TRP A 503 15.75 -18.13 29.14
C TRP A 503 14.69 -17.21 29.72
N LYS A 504 14.71 -17.09 31.05
CA LYS A 504 13.92 -16.12 31.81
C LYS A 504 14.44 -14.72 31.50
N LEU A 505 13.65 -13.87 30.87
CA LEU A 505 13.95 -12.43 30.79
C LEU A 505 13.63 -11.82 32.15
N SER A 506 14.63 -11.72 33.02
CA SER A 506 14.58 -10.82 34.17
C SER A 506 15.56 -9.68 33.91
N GLY A 507 15.03 -8.49 33.61
CA GLY A 507 15.83 -7.28 33.44
C GLY A 507 15.08 -6.06 33.94
N SER A 508 15.50 -5.53 35.09
CA SER A 508 15.24 -4.16 35.49
C SER A 508 16.00 -3.20 34.56
N TRP A 509 15.39 -2.04 34.31
CA TRP A 509 16.00 -0.90 33.61
C TRP A 509 17.41 -0.59 34.16
N LEU A 510 18.43 -0.69 33.31
CA LEU A 510 19.81 -0.15 33.36
C LEU A 510 20.89 -1.24 33.18
N GLY A 511 21.58 -1.17 32.03
CA GLY A 511 22.95 -1.68 31.87
C GLY A 511 23.11 -3.00 31.12
N THR A 512 23.54 -2.90 29.86
CA THR A 512 24.35 -3.85 29.08
C THR A 512 24.07 -5.35 29.26
N ILE A 513 23.28 -5.91 28.33
CA ILE A 513 23.06 -7.37 28.24
C ILE A 513 24.30 -8.03 27.64
N LEU A 514 25.09 -8.72 28.46
CA LEU A 514 26.12 -9.63 28.02
C LEU A 514 25.50 -11.00 27.70
N MET A 515 25.31 -11.30 26.41
CA MET A 515 24.85 -12.61 25.95
C MET A 515 26.03 -13.57 25.79
N SER A 516 26.06 -14.67 26.58
CA SER A 516 26.96 -15.80 26.30
C SER A 516 26.15 -16.98 25.77
N LEU A 517 26.44 -17.42 24.54
CA LEU A 517 25.91 -18.66 23.96
C LEU A 517 26.74 -19.84 24.47
N ARG A 518 26.12 -20.76 25.23
CA ARG A 518 26.72 -22.07 25.53
C ARG A 518 25.88 -23.19 24.96
N TYR A 519 26.53 -24.00 24.14
CA TYR A 519 25.97 -25.21 23.52
C TYR A 519 26.49 -26.44 24.25
N SER A 520 25.63 -27.43 24.50
CA SER A 520 26.04 -28.75 25.01
C SER A 520 25.79 -29.78 23.91
N THR A 521 26.87 -30.43 23.43
CA THR A 521 26.78 -31.61 22.56
C THR A 521 27.04 -32.88 23.37
N PRO A 522 26.56 -34.06 22.92
CA PRO A 522 26.66 -35.31 23.69
C PRO A 522 28.07 -35.94 23.76
N LYS A 523 29.11 -35.24 23.32
CA LYS A 523 30.51 -35.65 23.49
C LYS A 523 31.35 -34.43 23.82
N SER A 524 32.09 -34.53 24.92
CA SER A 524 32.81 -33.48 25.63
C SER A 524 33.81 -32.67 24.80
N VAL A 525 33.34 -31.65 24.08
CA VAL A 525 34.19 -30.53 23.64
C VAL A 525 33.47 -29.22 23.93
N LYS A 526 33.95 -28.50 24.95
CA LYS A 526 33.49 -27.14 25.25
C LYS A 526 34.03 -26.21 24.16
N ARG A 527 33.15 -25.58 23.39
CA ARG A 527 33.50 -24.39 22.59
C ARG A 527 32.63 -23.23 23.03
N THR A 528 33.27 -22.13 23.38
CA THR A 528 32.64 -20.87 23.75
C THR A 528 32.73 -19.96 22.54
N PHE A 529 31.58 -19.48 22.05
CA PHE A 529 31.54 -18.42 21.05
C PHE A 529 31.11 -17.14 21.77
N THR A 530 32.01 -16.17 21.84
CA THR A 530 31.74 -14.83 22.34
C THR A 530 31.47 -13.95 21.13
N TYR A 531 30.25 -13.42 21.02
CA TYR A 531 29.95 -12.34 20.07
C TYR A 531 29.98 -11.03 20.84
N PHE A 532 30.77 -10.07 20.35
CA PHE A 532 30.63 -8.67 20.71
C PHE A 532 29.83 -8.00 19.58
N ILE A 533 28.75 -7.31 19.93
CA ILE A 533 28.11 -6.36 19.03
C ILE A 533 28.01 -5.04 19.79
N ALA A 534 28.57 -3.99 19.17
CA ALA A 534 28.52 -2.59 19.59
C ALA A 534 27.16 -1.97 19.27
#